data_AF-E4XCW9-F1
#
_entry.id   AF-E4XCW9-F1
#
_cell.length_a   1.000
_cell.length_b   1.000
_cell.length_c   1.000
_cell.angle_alpha   90.00
_cell.angle_beta   90.00
_cell.angle_gamma   90.00
#
_symmetry.space_group_name_H-M   'P 1'
#
loop_
_entity.id
_entity.type
_entity.pdbx_description
1 polymer ?
#
loop_
_entity_poly.entity_id
_entity_poly.type
_entity_poly.pdbx_seq_one_letter_code
_entity_poly.pdbx_strand_id
1 'polypeptide(L)'
;MHVSLKHSFMMLGNWSFAYEDFYRENITQNIDTEEFFELIQHIDVFTYRKKLANMPIVAVTCSGDPFFMIDDSSFFLEDMKELGEIQRYLLGNCEHSTLGHSLTNRNMFRNIFPWYKNLILGNKSPEVSWEHGFDGDRMWATLTIEGDLFPDEVNIKYSETVEEERTTLWRKDWRWTIPENEWELPGYHQSDKSGERGGQPVLIRPVKVFPRKAIGVDEKTYYFEMNIPSTGWLAFWFDATFTLPSGDLFITSSDTFIGPDTYFTTEPVCFGEGECRGGLV
;
A
#
# COMPACT_ATOMS: atom_id res chain seq x y z
N MET A 1 11.13 7.75 -3.24
CA MET A 1 10.40 8.55 -4.25
C MET A 1 10.53 7.94 -5.64
N HIS A 2 11.70 7.93 -6.28
CA HIS A 2 11.85 7.43 -7.67
C HIS A 2 11.30 6.01 -7.89
N VAL A 3 11.68 5.06 -7.03
CA VAL A 3 11.21 3.65 -7.10
C VAL A 3 9.69 3.56 -7.02
N SER A 4 9.06 4.27 -6.07
CA SER A 4 7.61 4.27 -5.90
C SER A 4 6.88 4.93 -7.09
N LEU A 5 7.41 6.02 -7.66
CA LEU A 5 6.84 6.64 -8.85
C LEU A 5 6.88 5.69 -10.06
N LYS A 6 8.02 5.01 -10.27
CA LYS A 6 8.18 4.00 -11.32
C LYS A 6 7.24 2.81 -11.10
N HIS A 7 7.14 2.34 -9.86
CA HIS A 7 6.25 1.25 -9.49
C HIS A 7 4.79 1.57 -9.79
N SER A 8 4.30 2.74 -9.35
CA SER A 8 2.94 3.20 -9.66
C SER A 8 2.67 3.27 -11.16
N PHE A 9 3.61 3.80 -11.94
CA PHE A 9 3.50 3.85 -13.39
C PHE A 9 3.41 2.46 -14.03
N MET A 10 4.21 1.48 -13.56
CA MET A 10 4.16 0.10 -14.06
C MET A 10 2.89 -0.66 -13.65
N MET A 11 2.34 -0.40 -12.46
CA MET A 11 1.09 -1.03 -12.00
C MET A 11 -0.11 -0.59 -12.84
N LEU A 12 -0.16 0.70 -13.16
CA LEU A 12 -1.27 1.30 -13.88
C LEU A 12 -1.05 1.32 -15.40
N GLY A 13 0.19 1.09 -15.86
CA GLY A 13 0.60 1.31 -17.24
C GLY A 13 0.73 2.77 -17.65
N ASN A 14 0.43 3.70 -16.74
CA ASN A 14 0.54 5.13 -16.95
C ASN A 14 0.47 5.90 -15.61
N TRP A 15 0.45 7.24 -15.67
CA TRP A 15 0.29 8.07 -14.48
C TRP A 15 -1.16 8.10 -14.00
N SER A 16 -1.40 7.92 -12.70
CA SER A 16 -2.73 8.15 -12.15
C SER A 16 -3.23 9.57 -12.42
N PHE A 17 -4.54 9.76 -12.63
CA PHE A 17 -5.18 11.07 -12.78
C PHE A 17 -4.81 12.07 -11.69
N ALA A 18 -4.42 11.60 -10.51
CA ALA A 18 -3.94 12.43 -9.41
C ALA A 18 -2.64 13.18 -9.73
N TYR A 19 -1.85 12.69 -10.69
CA TYR A 19 -0.63 13.34 -11.18
C TYR A 19 -0.90 14.39 -12.28
N GLU A 20 -2.14 14.81 -12.53
CA GLU A 20 -2.49 15.73 -13.61
C GLU A 20 -1.65 17.02 -13.62
N ASP A 21 -1.50 17.68 -12.46
CA ASP A 21 -0.73 18.91 -12.38
C ASP A 21 0.75 18.66 -12.70
N PHE A 22 1.32 17.54 -12.23
CA PHE A 22 2.70 17.15 -12.52
C PHE A 22 2.90 16.84 -14.00
N TYR A 23 1.91 16.20 -14.62
CA TYR A 23 1.93 15.91 -16.05
C TYR A 23 1.90 17.19 -16.90
N ARG A 24 1.03 18.14 -16.55
CA ARG A 24 0.88 19.44 -17.25
C ARG A 24 2.13 20.29 -17.17
N GLU A 25 2.81 20.27 -16.02
CA GLU A 25 4.08 20.96 -15.81
C GLU A 25 5.29 20.18 -16.35
N ASN A 26 5.06 19.08 -17.07
CA ASN A 26 6.08 18.20 -17.62
C ASN A 26 7.07 17.64 -16.57
N ILE A 27 6.63 17.45 -15.32
CA ILE A 27 7.46 16.87 -14.26
C ILE A 27 7.63 15.35 -14.48
N THR A 28 6.57 14.67 -14.93
CA THR A 28 6.56 13.21 -15.11
C THR A 28 7.61 12.71 -16.10
N GLN A 29 7.90 13.49 -17.16
CA GLN A 29 8.91 13.12 -18.16
C GLN A 29 10.36 13.28 -17.66
N ASN A 30 10.55 13.92 -16.51
CA ASN A 30 11.87 14.26 -15.96
C ASN A 30 12.31 13.34 -14.81
N ILE A 31 11.50 12.34 -14.41
CA ILE A 31 11.81 11.53 -13.23
C ILE A 31 13.08 10.66 -13.35
N ASP A 32 13.59 10.45 -14.57
CA ASP A 32 14.83 9.71 -14.85
C ASP A 32 16.02 10.63 -15.18
N THR A 33 15.87 11.95 -15.01
CA THR A 33 16.95 12.91 -15.27
C THR A 33 17.94 12.97 -14.11
N GLU A 34 19.18 13.36 -14.39
CA GLU A 34 20.20 13.58 -13.36
C GLU A 34 19.75 14.65 -12.36
N GLU A 35 19.10 15.71 -12.84
CA GLU A 35 18.54 16.80 -12.03
C GLU A 35 17.46 16.29 -11.06
N PHE A 36 16.62 15.34 -11.48
CA PHE A 36 15.65 14.72 -10.58
C PHE A 36 16.35 13.85 -9.53
N PHE A 37 17.38 13.08 -9.91
CA PHE A 37 18.16 12.31 -8.95
C PHE A 37 18.89 13.19 -7.93
N GLU A 38 19.42 14.34 -8.35
CA GLU A 38 19.98 15.35 -7.46
C GLU A 38 18.91 15.92 -6.52
N LEU A 39 17.74 16.30 -7.06
CA LEU A 39 16.63 16.85 -6.27
C LEU A 39 16.19 15.89 -5.16
N ILE A 40 15.97 14.61 -5.48
CA ILE A 40 15.50 13.63 -4.49
C ILE A 40 16.54 13.34 -3.39
N GLN A 41 17.84 13.63 -3.59
CA GLN A 41 18.80 13.61 -2.47
C GLN A 41 18.45 14.62 -1.37
N HIS A 42 17.69 15.67 -1.70
CA HIS A 42 17.34 16.74 -0.78
C HIS A 42 15.90 16.66 -0.26
N ILE A 43 14.97 16.10 -1.04
CA ILE A 43 13.54 16.12 -0.71
C ILE A 43 12.96 14.75 -0.34
N ASP A 44 13.62 13.65 -0.71
CA ASP A 44 13.12 12.32 -0.39
C ASP A 44 13.45 11.92 1.05
N VAL A 45 12.40 11.59 1.82
CA VAL A 45 12.53 11.15 3.21
C VAL A 45 13.43 9.91 3.35
N PHE A 46 13.47 9.06 2.31
CA PHE A 46 14.33 7.87 2.28
C PHE A 46 15.82 8.24 2.39
N THR A 47 16.24 9.39 1.86
CA THR A 47 17.63 9.85 1.97
C THR A 47 18.02 10.15 3.43
N TYR A 48 17.04 10.49 4.27
CA TYR A 48 17.23 10.82 5.68
C TYR A 48 16.97 9.64 6.63
N ARG A 49 16.64 8.45 6.12
CA ARG A 49 16.20 7.28 6.89
C ARG A 49 17.10 6.92 8.09
N LYS A 50 18.43 6.96 7.92
CA LYS A 50 19.39 6.71 9.01
C LYS A 50 19.30 7.72 10.15
N LYS A 51 18.91 8.97 9.88
CA LYS A 51 18.67 9.99 10.92
C LYS A 51 17.33 9.76 11.63
N LEU A 52 16.35 9.25 10.89
CA LEU A 52 15.00 8.95 11.40
C LEU A 52 14.95 7.65 12.22
N ALA A 53 15.92 6.76 12.04
CA ALA A 53 16.02 5.47 12.73
C ALA A 53 15.90 5.54 14.27
N ASN A 54 16.31 6.65 14.88
CA ASN A 54 16.24 6.84 16.33
C ASN A 54 14.87 7.36 16.83
N MET A 55 13.90 7.51 15.92
CA MET A 55 12.53 7.94 16.25
C MET A 55 11.58 6.78 15.99
N PRO A 56 10.72 6.42 16.95
CA PRO A 56 9.60 5.52 16.66
C PRO A 56 8.72 6.12 15.57
N ILE A 57 8.36 5.32 14.57
CA ILE A 57 7.49 5.73 13.45
C ILE A 57 6.28 4.81 13.36
N VAL A 58 5.10 5.40 13.26
CA VAL A 58 3.89 4.71 12.81
C VAL A 58 3.54 5.23 11.42
N ALA A 59 3.61 4.35 10.42
CA ALA A 59 3.24 4.66 9.04
C ALA A 59 1.78 4.30 8.82
N VAL A 60 0.97 5.28 8.43
CA VAL A 60 -0.45 5.08 8.09
C VAL A 60 -0.61 5.31 6.60
N THR A 61 -1.14 4.31 5.90
CA THR A 61 -1.35 4.33 4.45
C THR A 61 -2.79 3.95 4.11
N CYS A 62 -3.24 4.23 2.89
CA CYS A 62 -4.59 3.94 2.43
C CYS A 62 -4.58 3.02 1.21
N SER A 63 -5.46 2.02 1.20
CA SER A 63 -5.45 0.95 0.20
C SER A 63 -5.87 1.38 -1.20
N GLY A 64 -6.60 2.49 -1.33
CA GLY A 64 -7.11 3.02 -2.59
C GLY A 64 -6.67 4.44 -2.87
N ASP A 65 -5.50 4.84 -2.37
CA ASP A 65 -4.89 6.14 -2.63
C ASP A 65 -4.49 6.25 -4.12
N PRO A 66 -4.89 7.33 -4.83
CA PRO A 66 -4.53 7.52 -6.23
C PRO A 66 -3.09 8.01 -6.47
N PHE A 67 -2.34 8.46 -5.45
CA PHE A 67 -0.95 8.86 -5.57
C PHE A 67 0.03 7.73 -5.26
N PHE A 68 -0.31 6.90 -4.27
CA PHE A 68 0.56 5.86 -3.71
C PHE A 68 -0.15 4.52 -3.75
N MET A 69 0.49 3.53 -4.38
CA MET A 69 -0.07 2.19 -4.51
C MET A 69 -0.06 1.46 -3.17
N ILE A 70 -0.93 0.46 -3.05
CA ILE A 70 -1.20 -0.26 -1.80
C ILE A 70 0.04 -0.96 -1.20
N ASP A 71 1.09 -1.21 -1.98
CA ASP A 71 2.36 -1.83 -1.62
C ASP A 71 3.55 -0.85 -1.59
N ASP A 72 3.39 0.42 -2.02
CA ASP A 72 4.50 1.40 -2.14
C ASP A 72 5.25 1.63 -0.82
N SER A 73 4.54 1.55 0.30
CA SER A 73 5.13 1.81 1.61
C SER A 73 6.24 0.83 2.00
N SER A 74 6.23 -0.37 1.42
CA SER A 74 7.25 -1.39 1.68
C SER A 74 8.65 -0.89 1.30
N PHE A 75 8.79 -0.13 0.21
CA PHE A 75 10.09 0.42 -0.25
C PHE A 75 10.80 1.29 0.79
N PHE A 76 10.06 1.95 1.69
CA PHE A 76 10.65 2.73 2.78
C PHE A 76 10.67 1.96 4.10
N LEU A 77 9.61 1.22 4.39
CA LEU A 77 9.40 0.62 5.71
C LEU A 77 10.19 -0.66 5.92
N GLU A 78 10.63 -1.37 4.88
CA GLU A 78 11.51 -2.54 5.01
C GLU A 78 12.89 -2.12 5.50
N ASP A 79 13.54 -1.21 4.77
CA ASP A 79 14.81 -0.59 5.17
C ASP A 79 14.75 -0.02 6.59
N MET A 80 13.66 0.66 6.93
CA MET A 80 13.55 1.30 8.23
C MET A 80 13.27 0.33 9.38
N LYS A 81 12.62 -0.82 9.13
CA LYS A 81 12.39 -1.87 10.15
C LYS A 81 13.70 -2.45 10.66
N GLU A 82 14.73 -2.49 9.82
CA GLU A 82 16.09 -2.92 10.22
C GLU A 82 16.82 -1.87 11.05
N LEU A 83 16.40 -0.61 10.99
CA LEU A 83 17.10 0.53 11.60
C LEU A 83 16.49 0.98 12.93
N GLY A 84 15.19 0.78 13.16
CA GLY A 84 14.51 1.29 14.35
C GLY A 84 13.08 0.77 14.56
N GLU A 85 12.39 1.32 15.55
CA GLU A 85 11.01 0.93 15.87
C GLU A 85 10.02 1.47 14.84
N ILE A 86 9.42 0.56 14.07
CA ILE A 86 8.40 0.88 13.09
C ILE A 86 7.15 0.06 13.28
N GLN A 87 6.02 0.75 13.14
CA GLN A 87 4.69 0.18 13.05
C GLN A 87 4.05 0.60 11.74
N ARG A 88 3.23 -0.29 11.17
CA ARG A 88 2.50 -0.03 9.92
C ARG A 88 1.02 -0.14 10.20
N TYR A 89 0.22 0.72 9.59
CA TYR A 89 -1.22 0.58 9.60
C TYR A 89 -1.80 0.92 8.24
N LEU A 90 -2.22 -0.11 7.51
CA LEU A 90 -2.83 0.04 6.21
C LEU A 90 -4.36 0.11 6.35
N LEU A 91 -4.91 1.30 6.09
CA LEU A 91 -6.33 1.56 6.08
C LEU A 91 -6.97 0.97 4.82
N GLY A 92 -7.78 -0.07 5.00
CA GLY A 92 -8.61 -0.61 3.94
C GLY A 92 -9.75 0.35 3.53
N ASN A 93 -10.13 0.29 2.25
CA ASN A 93 -11.22 1.09 1.67
C ASN A 93 -11.07 2.58 2.01
N CYS A 94 -9.91 3.16 1.67
CA CYS A 94 -9.57 4.54 1.98
C CYS A 94 -8.92 5.21 0.75
N GLU A 95 -9.25 6.48 0.51
CA GLU A 95 -8.55 7.36 -0.45
C GLU A 95 -7.63 8.38 0.25
N HIS A 96 -6.84 9.11 -0.53
CA HIS A 96 -5.76 9.99 -0.08
C HIS A 96 -6.11 10.96 1.05
N SER A 97 -7.27 11.63 0.97
CA SER A 97 -7.73 12.60 1.96
C SER A 97 -8.32 11.95 3.21
N THR A 98 -8.69 10.68 3.11
CA THR A 98 -9.46 9.91 4.09
C THR A 98 -10.82 10.52 4.46
N LEU A 99 -11.24 11.64 3.85
CA LEU A 99 -12.39 12.43 4.29
C LEU A 99 -13.69 11.63 4.18
N GLY A 100 -13.90 10.96 3.04
CA GLY A 100 -15.06 10.11 2.80
C GLY A 100 -15.10 8.86 3.68
N HIS A 101 -13.95 8.49 4.25
CA HIS A 101 -13.76 7.29 5.05
C HIS A 101 -13.51 7.60 6.53
N SER A 102 -13.38 8.85 6.94
CA SER A 102 -13.13 9.25 8.33
C SER A 102 -14.22 8.75 9.29
N LEU A 103 -15.45 8.60 8.79
CA LEU A 103 -16.60 8.07 9.52
C LEU A 103 -16.60 6.53 9.64
N THR A 104 -16.03 5.83 8.66
CA THR A 104 -15.97 4.35 8.61
C THR A 104 -14.65 3.81 9.17
N ASN A 105 -13.55 4.52 8.95
CA ASN A 105 -12.20 4.28 9.47
C ASN A 105 -11.93 5.07 10.76
N ARG A 106 -12.86 4.98 11.72
CA ARG A 106 -12.67 5.50 13.10
C ARG A 106 -11.41 4.95 13.79
N ASN A 107 -10.85 3.89 13.23
CA ASN A 107 -9.65 3.24 13.72
C ASN A 107 -8.37 4.03 13.46
N MET A 108 -8.34 4.98 12.51
CA MET A 108 -7.13 5.78 12.24
C MET A 108 -6.60 6.50 13.50
N PHE A 109 -7.42 7.36 14.10
CA PHE A 109 -7.04 8.04 15.34
C PHE A 109 -6.94 7.08 16.53
N ARG A 110 -7.76 6.03 16.55
CA ARG A 110 -7.72 4.99 17.59
C ARG A 110 -6.51 4.06 17.48
N ASN A 111 -5.66 4.21 16.46
CA ASN A 111 -4.42 3.46 16.36
C ASN A 111 -3.21 4.35 16.74
N ILE A 112 -3.17 5.58 16.22
CA ILE A 112 -2.06 6.52 16.47
C ILE A 112 -1.98 6.93 17.95
N PHE A 113 -3.11 7.33 18.57
CA PHE A 113 -3.08 7.82 19.95
C PHE A 113 -2.70 6.73 20.98
N PRO A 114 -3.27 5.51 20.92
CA PRO A 114 -2.83 4.42 21.79
C PRO A 114 -1.37 4.05 21.65
N TRP A 115 -0.85 4.00 20.42
CA TRP A 115 0.56 3.73 20.19
C TRP A 115 1.45 4.82 20.79
N TYR A 116 1.13 6.09 20.54
CA TYR A 116 1.86 7.20 21.15
C TYR A 116 1.83 7.14 22.69
N LYS A 117 0.67 6.83 23.28
CA LYS A 117 0.53 6.62 24.73
C LYS A 117 1.39 5.45 25.22
N ASN A 118 1.45 4.34 24.46
CA ASN A 118 2.29 3.18 24.77
C ASN A 118 3.77 3.57 24.84
N LEU A 119 4.23 4.35 23.85
CA LEU A 119 5.60 4.83 23.76
C LEU A 119 5.98 5.73 24.93
N ILE A 120 5.18 6.76 25.25
CA ILE A 120 5.52 7.71 26.33
C ILE A 120 5.46 7.07 27.73
N LEU A 121 4.75 5.95 27.88
CA LEU A 121 4.72 5.16 29.11
C LEU A 121 5.88 4.17 29.20
N GLY A 122 6.75 4.07 28.18
CA GLY A 122 7.91 3.18 28.16
C GLY A 122 7.56 1.71 27.96
N ASN A 123 6.37 1.42 27.45
CA ASN A 123 5.96 0.06 27.11
C ASN A 123 6.52 -0.34 25.73
N LYS A 124 6.82 -1.63 25.56
CA LYS A 124 7.17 -2.16 24.24
C LYS A 124 5.95 -2.20 23.32
N SER A 125 6.13 -1.86 22.05
CA SER A 125 5.13 -2.07 21.02
C SER A 125 5.07 -3.55 20.62
N PRO A 126 3.97 -4.02 20.01
CA PRO A 126 3.94 -5.34 19.39
C PRO A 126 5.00 -5.48 18.30
N GLU A 127 5.62 -6.65 18.25
CA GLU A 127 6.63 -6.98 17.24
C GLU A 127 6.12 -8.17 16.42
N VAL A 128 6.02 -7.97 15.10
CA VAL A 128 5.58 -9.00 14.16
C VAL A 128 6.53 -9.09 12.96
N SER A 129 6.69 -10.30 12.46
CA SER A 129 7.36 -10.60 11.20
C SER A 129 6.39 -11.33 10.28
N TRP A 130 6.69 -11.36 9.00
CA TRP A 130 5.87 -12.05 8.02
C TRP A 130 6.75 -12.57 6.89
N GLU A 131 6.25 -13.62 6.25
CA GLU A 131 6.84 -14.23 5.06
C GLU A 131 5.72 -14.59 4.11
N HIS A 132 5.96 -14.50 2.82
CA HIS A 132 4.97 -14.83 1.81
C HIS A 132 5.64 -15.42 0.57
N GLY A 133 4.85 -16.07 -0.27
CA GLY A 133 5.34 -16.66 -1.50
C GLY A 133 4.26 -17.25 -2.37
N PHE A 134 4.70 -17.87 -3.45
CA PHE A 134 3.85 -18.57 -4.40
C PHE A 134 4.08 -20.08 -4.31
N ASP A 135 3.01 -20.85 -4.46
CA ASP A 135 3.04 -22.31 -4.66
C ASP A 135 2.08 -22.65 -5.80
N GLY A 136 2.63 -22.77 -7.01
CA GLY A 136 1.84 -22.95 -8.22
C GLY A 136 0.90 -21.77 -8.49
N ASP A 137 -0.40 -22.04 -8.49
CA ASP A 137 -1.48 -21.06 -8.67
C ASP A 137 -1.98 -20.45 -7.35
N ARG A 138 -1.23 -20.65 -6.26
CA ARG A 138 -1.57 -20.14 -4.94
C ARG A 138 -0.55 -19.13 -4.47
N MET A 139 -1.05 -18.16 -3.72
CA MET A 139 -0.24 -17.29 -2.89
C MET A 139 -0.48 -17.62 -1.43
N TRP A 140 0.60 -17.70 -0.65
CA TRP A 140 0.58 -18.00 0.76
C TRP A 140 1.31 -16.91 1.54
N ALA A 141 0.93 -16.73 2.80
CA ALA A 141 1.66 -15.91 3.74
C ALA A 141 1.54 -16.42 5.17
N THR A 142 2.56 -16.11 5.95
CA THR A 142 2.66 -16.40 7.37
C THR A 142 2.98 -15.12 8.12
N LEU A 143 2.23 -14.84 9.19
CA LEU A 143 2.56 -13.81 10.18
C LEU A 143 3.07 -14.49 11.46
N THR A 144 4.20 -14.04 11.99
CA THR A 144 4.80 -14.52 13.23
C THR A 144 4.87 -13.41 14.25
N ILE A 145 4.42 -13.70 15.47
CA ILE A 145 4.55 -12.79 16.62
C ILE A 145 5.94 -12.97 17.23
N GLU A 146 6.77 -11.93 17.18
CA GLU A 146 8.13 -11.94 17.73
C GLU A 146 8.13 -11.53 19.21
N GLY A 147 7.22 -10.63 19.58
CA GLY A 147 7.11 -10.10 20.94
C GLY A 147 6.42 -11.05 21.94
N ASP A 148 6.32 -10.56 23.18
CA ASP A 148 5.63 -11.25 24.29
C ASP A 148 4.13 -10.93 24.34
N LEU A 149 3.70 -9.85 23.68
CA LEU A 149 2.30 -9.47 23.60
C LEU A 149 1.63 -10.22 22.44
N PHE A 150 0.60 -11.00 22.76
CA PHE A 150 -0.17 -11.76 21.77
C PHE A 150 -1.34 -10.92 21.23
N PRO A 151 -1.71 -11.07 19.95
CA PRO A 151 -2.86 -10.36 19.39
C PRO A 151 -4.18 -10.96 19.89
N ASP A 152 -5.17 -10.10 20.11
CA ASP A 152 -6.55 -10.50 20.37
C ASP A 152 -7.20 -11.12 19.12
N GLU A 153 -6.80 -10.62 17.95
CA GLU A 153 -7.27 -11.09 16.65
C GLU A 153 -6.24 -10.82 15.56
N VAL A 154 -6.13 -11.76 14.63
CA VAL A 154 -5.42 -11.58 13.37
C VAL A 154 -6.42 -11.73 12.24
N ASN A 155 -6.48 -10.74 11.36
CA ASN A 155 -7.30 -10.74 10.16
C ASN A 155 -6.40 -10.68 8.93
N ILE A 156 -6.79 -11.37 7.86
CA ILE A 156 -6.35 -11.03 6.51
C ILE A 156 -7.31 -10.00 5.94
N LYS A 157 -6.76 -8.94 5.38
CA LYS A 157 -7.49 -8.02 4.51
C LYS A 157 -7.10 -8.34 3.08
N TYR A 158 -8.06 -8.53 2.20
CA TYR A 158 -7.76 -8.80 0.80
C TYR A 158 -8.76 -8.13 -0.14
N SER A 159 -8.35 -7.97 -1.39
CA SER A 159 -9.23 -7.59 -2.48
C SER A 159 -8.65 -8.00 -3.82
N GLU A 160 -9.55 -8.22 -4.77
CA GLU A 160 -9.21 -8.52 -6.16
C GLU A 160 -9.53 -7.30 -7.00
N THR A 161 -8.69 -7.00 -7.98
CA THR A 161 -9.01 -6.02 -9.03
C THR A 161 -10.15 -6.57 -9.87
N VAL A 162 -11.14 -5.74 -10.21
CA VAL A 162 -12.23 -6.16 -11.09
C VAL A 162 -11.81 -6.07 -12.54
N GLU A 163 -12.01 -7.15 -13.29
CA GLU A 163 -11.95 -7.12 -14.74
C GLU A 163 -13.26 -6.60 -15.31
N GLU A 164 -13.20 -5.56 -16.12
CA GLU A 164 -14.34 -5.14 -16.90
C GLU A 164 -14.00 -5.22 -18.39
N GLU A 165 -14.67 -6.14 -19.12
CA GLU A 165 -14.60 -6.24 -20.58
C GLU A 165 -14.88 -4.89 -21.27
N ARG A 166 -15.61 -3.98 -20.61
CA ARG A 166 -15.89 -2.63 -21.11
C ARG A 166 -14.68 -1.72 -21.15
N THR A 167 -13.74 -1.90 -20.23
CA THR A 167 -12.56 -1.02 -20.13
C THR A 167 -11.39 -1.55 -20.94
N THR A 168 -11.31 -2.86 -21.24
CA THR A 168 -10.18 -3.52 -21.94
C THR A 168 -8.81 -3.30 -21.28
N LEU A 169 -8.77 -2.71 -20.08
CA LEU A 169 -7.56 -2.32 -19.38
C LEU A 169 -7.36 -3.18 -18.13
N TRP A 170 -6.29 -3.97 -18.18
CA TRP A 170 -5.89 -4.92 -17.15
C TRP A 170 -4.95 -4.24 -16.17
N ARG A 171 -5.40 -3.27 -15.38
CA ARG A 171 -4.49 -2.56 -14.46
C ARG A 171 -4.45 -3.24 -13.11
N LYS A 172 -3.25 -3.24 -12.51
CA LYS A 172 -3.03 -3.61 -11.11
C LYS A 172 -3.49 -2.42 -10.23
N ASP A 173 -4.80 -2.18 -10.18
CA ASP A 173 -5.42 -0.92 -9.73
C ASP A 173 -6.42 -1.14 -8.59
N TRP A 174 -6.09 -0.63 -7.39
CA TRP A 174 -6.97 -0.62 -6.21
C TRP A 174 -7.54 0.76 -5.89
N ARG A 175 -7.37 1.75 -6.79
CA ARG A 175 -7.88 3.10 -6.57
C ARG A 175 -9.41 3.07 -6.47
N TRP A 176 -9.97 3.90 -5.59
CA TRP A 176 -11.42 3.96 -5.41
C TRP A 176 -12.16 4.48 -6.66
N THR A 177 -11.49 5.33 -7.43
CA THR A 177 -12.03 5.95 -8.65
C THR A 177 -11.09 5.73 -9.80
N ILE A 178 -11.66 5.43 -10.97
CA ILE A 178 -10.94 5.39 -12.25
C ILE A 178 -11.57 6.43 -13.19
N PRO A 179 -10.77 7.17 -13.96
CA PRO A 179 -11.28 7.91 -15.10
C PRO A 179 -11.72 6.94 -16.20
N GLU A 180 -12.66 7.36 -17.05
CA GLU A 180 -12.89 6.66 -18.31
C GLU A 180 -11.63 6.69 -19.18
N ASN A 181 -11.43 5.63 -19.97
CA ASN A 181 -10.19 5.36 -20.69
C ASN A 181 -9.88 6.32 -21.85
N GLU A 182 -10.76 7.29 -22.12
CA GLU A 182 -10.57 8.33 -23.11
C GLU A 182 -10.09 9.61 -22.42
N TRP A 183 -8.82 9.62 -21.99
CA TRP A 183 -8.18 10.87 -21.60
C TRP A 183 -7.64 11.56 -22.86
N GLU A 184 -8.41 12.50 -23.42
CA GLU A 184 -7.93 13.39 -24.47
C GLU A 184 -7.01 14.47 -23.86
N LEU A 185 -5.84 14.71 -24.50
CA LEU A 185 -4.82 15.70 -24.13
C LEU A 185 -5.43 17.03 -23.62
N PRO A 186 -4.86 17.70 -22.60
CA PRO A 186 -5.55 18.83 -21.99
C PRO A 186 -5.41 20.10 -22.83
N GLY A 187 -6.50 20.49 -23.50
CA GLY A 187 -6.90 21.88 -23.66
C GLY A 187 -7.62 22.35 -22.40
N TYR A 188 -7.37 23.60 -21.99
CA TYR A 188 -7.91 24.25 -20.79
C TYR A 188 -9.44 23.95 -20.63
N HIS A 189 -9.81 23.14 -19.62
CA HIS A 189 -11.19 22.84 -19.15
C HIS A 189 -11.96 21.57 -19.62
N GLN A 190 -11.36 20.37 -19.65
CA GLN A 190 -12.16 19.13 -19.71
C GLN A 190 -11.96 18.09 -18.59
N SER A 191 -10.89 18.14 -17.78
CA SER A 191 -10.71 17.20 -16.66
C SER A 191 -11.65 17.44 -15.45
N ASP A 192 -12.29 18.62 -15.38
CA ASP A 192 -13.32 18.95 -14.38
C ASP A 192 -14.76 18.67 -14.87
N LYS A 193 -14.95 18.19 -16.12
CA LYS A 193 -16.29 18.12 -16.74
C LYS A 193 -16.70 16.79 -17.37
N SER A 194 -15.85 15.77 -17.43
CA SER A 194 -16.40 14.42 -17.64
C SER A 194 -17.07 13.99 -16.34
N GLY A 195 -18.40 14.06 -16.32
CA GLY A 195 -19.24 13.63 -15.20
C GLY A 195 -19.19 12.12 -14.91
N GLU A 196 -18.15 11.43 -15.38
CA GLU A 196 -18.05 9.98 -15.44
C GLU A 196 -16.65 9.57 -14.96
N ARG A 197 -16.29 9.96 -13.73
CA ARG A 197 -15.34 9.16 -12.93
C ARG A 197 -16.11 7.95 -12.45
N GLY A 198 -15.87 6.80 -13.06
CA GLY A 198 -16.43 5.54 -12.61
C GLY A 198 -15.89 5.19 -11.23
N GLY A 199 -16.76 4.87 -10.28
CA GLY A 199 -16.33 4.21 -9.05
C GLY A 199 -15.82 2.81 -9.39
N GLN A 200 -14.65 2.45 -8.88
CA GLN A 200 -14.12 1.10 -9.03
C GLN A 200 -14.55 0.29 -7.79
N PRO A 201 -15.35 -0.79 -7.93
CA PRO A 201 -15.88 -1.53 -6.79
C PRO A 201 -14.84 -2.49 -6.18
N VAL A 202 -13.61 -2.02 -6.01
CA VAL A 202 -12.56 -2.72 -5.28
C VAL A 202 -12.81 -2.50 -3.79
N LEU A 203 -13.26 -3.56 -3.13
CA LEU A 203 -13.59 -3.55 -1.71
C LEU A 203 -12.64 -4.48 -0.96
N ILE A 204 -11.90 -3.90 -0.02
CA ILE A 204 -11.09 -4.64 0.95
C ILE A 204 -12.01 -5.37 1.92
N ARG A 205 -11.85 -6.70 1.97
CA ARG A 205 -12.65 -7.60 2.81
C ARG A 205 -11.79 -8.20 3.93
N PRO A 206 -12.25 -8.18 5.19
CA PRO A 206 -11.58 -8.87 6.28
C PRO A 206 -11.99 -10.34 6.40
N VAL A 207 -11.03 -11.22 6.65
CA VAL A 207 -11.23 -12.63 7.03
C VAL A 207 -10.39 -12.92 8.26
N LYS A 208 -11.02 -13.46 9.31
CA LYS A 208 -10.31 -13.85 10.52
C LYS A 208 -9.41 -15.05 10.23
N VAL A 209 -8.16 -14.97 10.68
CA VAL A 209 -7.18 -16.06 10.59
C VAL A 209 -6.92 -16.62 11.98
N PHE A 210 -6.80 -17.94 12.04
CA PHE A 210 -6.50 -18.65 13.29
C PHE A 210 -5.04 -19.09 13.30
N PRO A 211 -4.42 -19.18 14.48
CA PRO A 211 -3.03 -19.61 14.58
C PRO A 211 -2.88 -21.04 14.06
N ARG A 212 -1.77 -21.30 13.40
CA ARG A 212 -1.39 -22.66 12.96
C ARG A 212 -1.05 -23.46 14.20
N LYS A 213 -1.94 -24.37 14.59
CA LYS A 213 -1.72 -25.27 15.72
C LYS A 213 -0.71 -26.35 15.35
N ALA A 214 0.53 -26.19 15.80
CA ALA A 214 1.51 -27.27 15.84
C ALA A 214 1.56 -27.83 17.27
N ILE A 215 1.59 -29.16 17.41
CA ILE A 215 1.64 -29.81 18.72
C ILE A 215 2.96 -29.43 19.41
N GLY A 216 2.85 -28.75 20.57
CA GLY A 216 4.02 -28.39 21.40
C GLY A 216 4.74 -27.08 21.01
N VAL A 217 4.14 -26.25 20.16
CA VAL A 217 4.66 -24.91 19.81
C VAL A 217 3.68 -23.86 20.32
N ASP A 218 4.19 -22.75 20.86
CA ASP A 218 3.36 -21.60 21.23
C ASP A 218 2.62 -21.07 19.99
N GLU A 219 1.32 -20.74 20.12
CA GLU A 219 0.45 -20.30 19.02
C GLU A 219 0.79 -18.87 18.50
N LYS A 220 2.04 -18.65 18.06
CA LYS A 220 2.57 -17.37 17.57
C LYS A 220 2.53 -17.19 16.06
N THR A 221 2.14 -18.22 15.31
CA THR A 221 2.24 -18.24 13.85
C THR A 221 0.85 -18.35 13.23
N TYR A 222 0.52 -17.46 12.30
CA TYR A 222 -0.76 -17.39 11.60
C TYR A 222 -0.52 -17.60 10.11
N TYR A 223 -1.23 -18.54 9.50
CA TYR A 223 -1.04 -18.91 8.09
C TYR A 223 -2.28 -18.61 7.27
N PHE A 224 -2.08 -18.08 6.07
CA PHE A 224 -3.14 -17.85 5.09
C PHE A 224 -2.66 -18.27 3.69
N GLU A 225 -3.57 -18.82 2.90
CA GLU A 225 -3.34 -19.08 1.49
C GLU A 225 -4.63 -18.82 0.69
N MET A 226 -4.46 -18.40 -0.56
CA MET A 226 -5.55 -18.24 -1.50
C MET A 226 -5.09 -18.50 -2.92
N ASN A 227 -6.02 -18.95 -3.77
CA ASN A 227 -5.74 -19.09 -5.19
C ASN A 227 -5.55 -17.71 -5.81
N ILE A 228 -4.52 -17.57 -6.64
CA ILE A 228 -4.35 -16.42 -7.53
C ILE A 228 -5.55 -16.44 -8.49
N PRO A 229 -6.25 -15.31 -8.67
CA PRO A 229 -7.37 -15.28 -9.59
C PRO A 229 -6.85 -15.58 -11.00
N SER A 230 -7.67 -16.23 -11.83
CA SER A 230 -7.29 -16.57 -13.21
C SER A 230 -7.02 -15.34 -14.10
N THR A 231 -7.27 -14.16 -13.55
CA THR A 231 -7.79 -12.98 -14.20
C THR A 231 -7.66 -11.83 -13.17
N GLY A 232 -6.93 -10.76 -13.52
CA GLY A 232 -6.62 -9.64 -12.64
C GLY A 232 -5.55 -9.94 -11.60
N TRP A 233 -5.58 -9.19 -10.50
CA TRP A 233 -4.67 -9.32 -9.38
C TRP A 233 -5.40 -9.42 -8.05
N LEU A 234 -4.76 -10.09 -7.12
CA LEU A 234 -5.18 -10.26 -5.74
C LEU A 234 -4.13 -9.64 -4.83
N ALA A 235 -4.55 -8.70 -3.99
CA ALA A 235 -3.74 -8.13 -2.92
C ALA A 235 -4.26 -8.60 -1.57
N PHE A 236 -3.36 -8.97 -0.66
CA PHE A 236 -3.72 -9.18 0.74
C PHE A 236 -2.61 -8.75 1.71
N TRP A 237 -3.00 -8.46 2.96
CA TRP A 237 -2.09 -8.23 4.09
C TRP A 237 -2.72 -8.70 5.40
N PHE A 238 -1.90 -8.87 6.43
CA PHE A 238 -2.37 -9.14 7.79
C PHE A 238 -2.62 -7.86 8.57
N ASP A 239 -3.69 -7.82 9.36
CA ASP A 239 -3.91 -6.89 10.46
C ASP A 239 -3.91 -7.68 11.77
N ALA A 240 -2.94 -7.43 12.63
CA ALA A 240 -2.88 -7.97 13.99
C ALA A 240 -3.34 -6.91 14.99
N THR A 241 -4.41 -7.20 15.73
CA THR A 241 -5.01 -6.32 16.74
C THR A 241 -4.54 -6.74 18.12
N PHE A 242 -4.04 -5.79 18.90
CA PHE A 242 -3.52 -5.99 20.25
C PHE A 242 -4.23 -5.06 21.24
N THR A 243 -4.53 -5.59 22.41
CA THR A 243 -4.80 -4.79 23.61
C THR A 243 -3.48 -4.45 24.25
N LEU A 244 -3.08 -3.19 24.17
CA LEU A 244 -1.84 -2.69 24.77
C LEU A 244 -1.94 -2.70 26.31
N PRO A 245 -0.81 -2.62 27.05
CA PRO A 245 -0.83 -2.55 28.50
C PRO A 245 -1.67 -1.40 29.09
N SER A 246 -1.91 -0.35 28.31
CA SER A 246 -2.80 0.74 28.68
C SER A 246 -4.30 0.41 28.64
N GLY A 247 -4.67 -0.77 28.13
CA GLY A 247 -6.04 -1.21 27.85
C GLY A 247 -6.60 -0.69 26.51
N ASP A 248 -5.82 0.08 25.76
CA ASP A 248 -6.22 0.62 24.47
C ASP A 248 -5.90 -0.37 23.33
N LEU A 249 -6.72 -0.38 22.28
CA LEU A 249 -6.48 -1.21 21.10
C LEU A 249 -5.43 -0.56 20.17
N PHE A 250 -4.61 -1.40 19.57
CA PHE A 250 -3.62 -1.03 18.57
C PHE A 250 -3.59 -2.07 17.46
N ILE A 251 -3.42 -1.62 16.22
CA ILE A 251 -3.37 -2.51 15.05
C ILE A 251 -2.04 -2.28 14.36
N THR A 252 -1.33 -3.36 14.06
CA THR A 252 -0.18 -3.32 13.15
C THR A 252 -0.45 -4.21 11.95
N SER A 253 -0.02 -3.75 10.78
CA SER A 253 -0.23 -4.43 9.50
C SER A 253 1.09 -5.03 8.98
N SER A 254 1.01 -6.14 8.25
CA SER A 254 2.12 -6.58 7.39
C SER A 254 2.28 -5.66 6.18
N ASP A 255 3.25 -5.95 5.31
CA ASP A 255 3.18 -5.45 3.93
C ASP A 255 1.98 -6.04 3.16
N THR A 256 1.72 -5.42 2.02
CA THR A 256 0.76 -5.93 1.05
C THR A 256 1.47 -6.86 0.10
N PHE A 257 1.02 -8.12 0.06
CA PHE A 257 1.46 -9.08 -0.93
C PHE A 257 0.48 -9.13 -2.09
N ILE A 258 0.99 -9.05 -3.33
CA ILE A 258 0.15 -9.01 -4.53
C ILE A 258 0.54 -10.13 -5.49
N GLY A 259 -0.47 -10.86 -5.98
CA GLY A 259 -0.34 -11.94 -6.94
C GLY A 259 -1.25 -11.74 -8.15
N PRO A 260 -0.88 -12.22 -9.34
CA PRO A 260 0.43 -12.77 -9.67
C PRO A 260 1.54 -11.71 -9.63
N ASP A 261 2.80 -12.13 -9.48
CA ASP A 261 3.98 -11.24 -9.52
C ASP A 261 4.33 -10.85 -10.98
N THR A 262 3.37 -10.18 -11.61
CA THR A 262 3.48 -9.65 -12.95
C THR A 262 2.95 -8.22 -12.96
N TYR A 263 3.68 -7.33 -13.60
CA TYR A 263 3.18 -6.00 -13.92
C TYR A 263 2.18 -6.07 -15.08
N PHE A 264 1.38 -5.00 -15.25
CA PHE A 264 0.48 -4.87 -16.40
C PHE A 264 1.25 -4.95 -17.74
N THR A 265 2.47 -4.45 -17.76
CA THR A 265 3.34 -4.39 -18.94
C THR A 265 4.62 -5.19 -18.73
N THR A 266 5.05 -5.93 -19.75
CA THR A 266 6.31 -6.69 -19.74
C THR A 266 7.53 -5.89 -20.21
N GLU A 267 7.32 -4.72 -20.82
CA GLU A 267 8.37 -3.80 -21.26
C GLU A 267 8.66 -2.76 -20.17
N PRO A 268 9.92 -2.28 -19.99
CA PRO A 268 10.19 -1.14 -19.13
C PRO A 268 9.45 0.09 -19.67
N VAL A 269 8.40 0.53 -18.96
CA VAL A 269 7.42 1.46 -19.56
C VAL A 269 7.92 2.89 -19.70
N CYS A 270 9.12 3.21 -19.23
CA CYS A 270 9.88 4.35 -19.71
C CYS A 270 11.30 4.28 -19.17
N PHE A 271 12.31 4.63 -19.97
CA PHE A 271 13.67 4.75 -19.49
C PHE A 271 14.38 5.95 -20.13
N GLY A 272 14.71 6.95 -19.31
CA GLY A 272 15.44 8.13 -19.78
C GLY A 272 14.56 9.38 -19.99
N GLU A 273 15.24 10.48 -20.32
CA GLU A 273 14.65 11.81 -20.42
C GLU A 273 13.56 11.86 -21.51
N GLY A 274 12.36 12.31 -21.13
CA GLY A 274 11.23 12.45 -22.07
C GLY A 274 10.42 11.15 -22.28
N GLU A 275 11.00 9.97 -22.05
CA GLU A 275 10.29 8.70 -22.24
C GLU A 275 9.23 8.44 -21.17
N CYS A 276 9.39 9.02 -19.97
CA CYS A 276 8.45 8.86 -18.87
C CYS A 276 7.25 9.81 -18.88
N ARG A 277 7.06 10.56 -19.98
CA ARG A 277 5.92 11.47 -20.09
C ARG A 277 4.60 10.71 -19.93
N GLY A 278 4.42 9.62 -20.67
CA GLY A 278 3.19 8.83 -20.67
C GLY A 278 1.93 9.68 -20.95
N GLY A 279 0.84 9.32 -20.28
CA GLY A 279 -0.47 9.96 -20.21
C GLY A 279 -1.10 9.75 -18.83
N LEU A 280 -2.35 10.18 -18.64
CA LEU A 280 -3.08 9.98 -17.39
C LEU A 280 -4.11 8.85 -17.49
N VAL A 281 -4.31 8.13 -16.39
CA VAL A 281 -5.18 6.96 -16.26
C VAL A 281 -5.87 6.84 -14.91
#